data_AF-A0A920MX42-F1
#
_entry.id   AF-A0A920MX42-F1
#
_cell.length_a   1.000
_cell.length_b   1.000
_cell.length_c   1.000
_cell.angle_alpha   90.00
_cell.angle_beta   90.00
_cell.angle_gamma   90.00
#
_symmetry.space_group_name_H-M   'P 1'
#
loop_
_entity.id
_entity.type
_entity.pdbx_description
1 polymer ?
#
loop_
_entity_poly.entity_id
_entity_poly.type
_entity_poly.pdbx_seq_one_letter_code
_entity_poly.pdbx_strand_id
1 'polypeptide(L)'
;MVHSKKPTYAQFYRVITDNRFPYYVYAGQQDNSSVAVPNQTTGRGIDWSDWYSAAGCESAYLAFDPDNPVEVYGGCYQGLIEKLNVMTRKVEVLWLMNF
;
A
#
# COMPACT_ATOMS: atom_id res chain seq x y z
N MET A 1 18.01 9.67 -31.36
CA MET A 1 17.70 9.26 -29.97
C MET A 1 16.31 9.78 -29.64
N VAL A 2 15.31 8.92 -29.62
CA VAL A 2 13.99 9.28 -29.09
C VAL A 2 14.05 9.00 -27.60
N HIS A 3 13.90 10.04 -26.79
CA HIS A 3 13.70 9.90 -25.35
C HIS A 3 12.33 9.24 -25.15
N SER A 4 12.30 7.90 -25.17
CA SER A 4 11.13 7.14 -24.80
C SER A 4 10.92 7.35 -23.30
N LYS A 5 10.08 8.31 -22.96
CA LYS A 5 9.47 8.38 -21.63
C LYS A 5 8.66 7.10 -21.51
N LYS A 6 9.21 6.08 -20.85
CA LYS A 6 8.46 4.84 -20.55
C LYS A 6 7.15 5.31 -19.91
N PRO A 7 5.97 4.94 -20.43
CA PRO A 7 4.77 5.06 -19.64
C PRO A 7 5.04 4.33 -18.33
N THR A 8 4.77 4.95 -17.19
CA THR A 8 4.81 4.26 -15.90
C THR A 8 3.66 3.27 -15.89
N TYR A 9 3.86 2.15 -16.57
CA TYR A 9 2.97 1.00 -16.58
C TYR A 9 3.05 0.39 -15.18
N ALA A 10 2.14 0.82 -14.31
CA ALA A 10 1.93 0.26 -13.01
C ALA A 10 0.67 -0.61 -13.08
N GLN A 11 0.73 -1.82 -12.53
CA GLN A 11 -0.40 -2.73 -12.49
C GLN A 11 -0.71 -3.04 -11.03
N PHE A 12 -1.99 -2.94 -10.68
CA PHE A 12 -2.51 -3.38 -9.38
C PHE A 12 -3.19 -4.73 -9.56
N TYR A 13 -2.61 -5.78 -8.99
CA TYR A 13 -3.19 -7.12 -9.10
C TYR A 13 -4.24 -7.40 -8.03
N ARG A 14 -4.23 -6.64 -6.93
CA ARG A 14 -5.17 -6.76 -5.83
C ARG A 14 -5.40 -5.41 -5.19
N VAL A 15 -6.66 -5.13 -4.87
CA VAL A 15 -7.12 -3.88 -4.28
C VAL A 15 -8.06 -4.23 -3.13
N ILE A 16 -7.86 -3.57 -1.98
CA ILE A 16 -8.78 -3.63 -0.84
C ILE A 16 -9.06 -2.22 -0.30
N THR A 17 -10.18 -2.04 0.39
CA THR A 17 -10.59 -0.74 0.96
C THR A 17 -10.91 -0.86 2.44
N ASP A 18 -10.76 0.25 3.16
CA ASP A 18 -11.29 0.38 4.52
C ASP A 18 -12.72 0.96 4.52
N ASN A 19 -13.32 1.07 5.71
CA ASN A 19 -14.66 1.62 5.94
C ASN A 19 -14.64 3.08 6.44
N ARG A 20 -13.48 3.76 6.41
CA ARG A 20 -13.40 5.17 6.83
C ARG A 20 -14.12 6.06 5.81
N PHE A 21 -14.40 7.31 6.16
CA PHE A 21 -14.87 8.30 5.19
C PHE A 21 -14.13 9.62 5.35
N PRO A 22 -13.32 10.06 4.36
CA PRO A 22 -12.92 9.35 3.13
C PRO A 22 -12.33 7.95 3.38
N TYR A 23 -12.69 6.95 2.55
CA TYR A 23 -12.08 5.62 2.64
C TYR A 23 -10.76 5.59 1.90
N TYR A 24 -9.86 4.69 2.29
CA TYR A 24 -8.61 4.46 1.56
C TYR A 24 -8.69 3.20 0.70
N VAL A 25 -8.02 3.28 -0.45
CA VAL A 25 -7.77 2.19 -1.38
C VAL A 25 -6.32 1.74 -1.21
N TYR A 26 -6.10 0.46 -1.00
CA TYR A 26 -4.79 -0.14 -0.75
C TYR A 26 -4.47 -1.18 -1.81
N ALA A 27 -3.26 -1.16 -2.36
CA ALA A 27 -2.86 -2.12 -3.39
C ALA A 27 -1.34 -2.33 -3.45
N GLY A 28 -0.91 -3.54 -3.83
CA GLY A 28 0.45 -3.81 -4.26
C GLY A 28 0.65 -3.31 -5.70
N GLN A 29 1.68 -2.51 -5.94
CA GLN A 29 2.00 -1.99 -7.27
C GLN A 29 3.13 -2.83 -7.88
N GLN A 30 2.91 -3.40 -9.07
CA GLN A 30 3.97 -4.13 -9.78
C GLN A 30 5.22 -3.25 -9.96
N ASP A 31 6.39 -3.84 -9.74
CA ASP A 31 7.72 -3.25 -9.86
C ASP A 31 7.92 -2.02 -8.95
N ASN A 32 7.12 -1.89 -7.88
CA ASN A 32 7.21 -0.80 -6.90
C ASN A 32 6.70 -1.21 -5.50
N SER A 33 6.62 -0.26 -4.56
CA SER A 33 6.03 -0.48 -3.24
C SER A 33 4.52 -0.70 -3.30
N SER A 34 3.95 -1.31 -2.26
CA SER A 34 2.52 -1.18 -2.01
C SER A 34 2.16 0.28 -1.69
N VAL A 35 0.91 0.66 -1.95
CA VAL A 35 0.42 2.04 -1.82
C VAL A 35 -0.96 2.09 -1.20
N ALA A 36 -1.26 3.22 -0.57
CA ALA A 36 -2.56 3.59 -0.06
C ALA A 36 -2.92 5.01 -0.50
N VAL A 37 -4.15 5.21 -0.98
CA VAL A 37 -4.65 6.49 -1.49
C VAL A 37 -6.10 6.72 -1.02
N PRO A 38 -6.49 7.94 -0.61
CA PRO A 38 -7.88 8.21 -0.24
C PRO A 38 -8.78 8.25 -1.47
N ASN A 39 -10.06 7.93 -1.31
CA ASN A 39 -11.05 8.00 -2.39
C ASN A 39 -11.45 9.44 -2.75
N GLN A 40 -11.21 10.38 -1.84
CA GLN A 40 -11.44 11.81 -2.05
C GLN A 40 -10.57 12.63 -1.10
N THR A 41 -10.28 13.86 -1.50
CA THR A 41 -9.59 14.86 -0.68
C THR A 41 -10.46 16.12 -0.59
N THR A 42 -10.16 17.00 0.36
CA THR A 42 -10.82 18.31 0.45
C THR A 42 -10.25 19.33 -0.55
N GLY A 43 -9.26 18.93 -1.37
CA GLY A 43 -8.56 19.76 -2.33
C GLY A 43 -9.19 19.75 -3.74
N ARG A 44 -8.38 20.07 -4.75
CA ARG A 44 -8.80 20.10 -6.17
C ARG A 44 -8.83 18.72 -6.83
N GLY A 45 -8.53 17.67 -6.07
CA GLY A 45 -8.38 16.30 -6.55
C GLY A 45 -7.37 15.56 -5.69
N ILE A 46 -7.21 14.27 -5.98
CA ILE A 46 -6.16 13.44 -5.38
C ILE A 46 -4.87 13.73 -6.15
N ASP A 47 -3.83 14.15 -5.45
CA ASP A 47 -2.50 14.35 -6.00
C ASP A 47 -1.48 13.39 -5.37
N TRP A 48 -0.21 13.48 -5.79
CA TRP A 48 0.85 12.57 -5.34
C TRP A 48 1.13 12.64 -3.83
N SER A 49 0.81 13.75 -3.18
CA SER A 49 1.02 13.94 -1.74
C SER A 49 0.00 13.20 -0.88
N ASP A 50 -1.13 12.79 -1.48
CA ASP A 50 -2.17 12.00 -0.81
C ASP A 50 -1.83 10.51 -0.74
N TRP A 51 -0.85 10.06 -1.53
CA TRP A 51 -0.40 8.67 -1.59
C TRP A 51 0.66 8.40 -0.53
N TYR A 52 0.63 7.21 0.06
CA TYR A 52 1.71 6.74 0.92
C TYR A 52 2.00 5.26 0.73
N SER A 53 3.23 4.83 1.01
CA SER A 53 3.60 3.41 0.96
C SER A 53 2.87 2.62 2.05
N ALA A 54 2.17 1.55 1.65
CA ALA A 54 1.50 0.64 2.56
C ALA A 54 2.47 -0.46 3.06
N ALA A 55 1.96 -1.43 3.82
CA ALA A 55 2.77 -2.58 4.23
C ALA A 55 2.97 -3.57 3.08
N GLY A 56 4.16 -4.16 2.98
CA GLY A 56 4.49 -5.16 2.00
C GLY A 56 5.03 -4.56 0.70
N CYS A 57 5.49 -5.46 -0.17
CA CYS A 57 6.21 -5.13 -1.39
C CYS A 57 5.29 -5.05 -2.62
N GLU A 58 5.83 -5.18 -3.83
CA GLU A 58 5.05 -5.12 -5.08
C GLU A 58 3.93 -6.16 -5.18
N SER A 59 4.13 -7.32 -4.53
CA SER A 59 3.21 -8.46 -4.53
C SER A 59 2.31 -8.50 -3.29
N ALA A 60 2.18 -7.38 -2.58
CA ALA A 60 1.51 -7.34 -1.29
C ALA A 60 0.08 -7.87 -1.36
N TYR A 61 -0.19 -8.91 -0.57
CA TYR A 61 -1.53 -9.25 -0.12
C TYR A 61 -1.79 -8.48 1.16
N LEU A 62 -2.43 -7.32 1.03
CA LEU A 62 -2.73 -6.46 2.17
C LEU A 62 -3.88 -7.06 3.00
N ALA A 63 -3.78 -6.93 4.32
CA ALA A 63 -4.80 -7.29 5.28
C ALA A 63 -4.79 -6.33 6.48
N PHE A 64 -5.97 -5.91 6.92
CA PHE A 64 -6.18 -5.03 8.07
C PHE A 64 -7.63 -5.15 8.54
N ASP A 65 -7.93 -4.61 9.72
CA ASP A 65 -9.32 -4.39 10.17
C ASP A 65 -9.93 -3.21 9.38
N PRO A 66 -10.97 -3.43 8.56
CA PRO A 66 -11.58 -2.37 7.75
C PRO A 66 -12.19 -1.24 8.58
N ASP A 67 -12.62 -1.51 9.81
CA ASP A 67 -13.22 -0.51 10.71
C ASP A 67 -12.14 0.22 11.53
N ASN A 68 -10.95 -0.37 11.66
CA ASN A 68 -9.81 0.20 12.38
C ASN A 68 -8.45 -0.09 11.70
N PRO A 69 -8.15 0.56 10.56
CA PRO A 69 -6.96 0.28 9.75
C PRO A 69 -5.68 0.93 10.30
N VAL A 70 -5.43 0.78 11.61
CA VAL A 70 -4.21 1.29 12.28
C VAL A 70 -3.03 0.38 12.03
N GLU A 71 -3.24 -0.94 12.07
CA GLU A 71 -2.23 -1.95 11.74
C GLU A 71 -2.56 -2.58 10.39
N VAL A 72 -1.66 -2.42 9.43
CA VAL A 72 -1.77 -2.94 8.08
C VAL A 72 -0.67 -3.96 7.87
N TYR A 73 -1.04 -5.15 7.41
CA TYR A 73 -0.11 -6.24 7.12
C TYR A 73 -0.03 -6.44 5.62
N GLY A 74 1.17 -6.75 5.12
CA GLY A 74 1.37 -7.03 3.71
C GLY A 74 2.46 -8.08 3.50
N GLY A 75 2.20 -9.01 2.58
CA GLY A 75 3.21 -9.96 2.13
C GLY A 75 4.33 -9.30 1.32
N CYS A 76 5.55 -9.82 1.47
CA CYS A 76 6.70 -9.50 0.64
C CYS A 76 7.39 -10.82 0.18
N TYR A 77 8.48 -10.71 -0.57
CA TYR A 77 9.21 -11.86 -1.12
C TYR A 77 9.61 -12.86 -0.03
N GLN A 78 9.73 -14.14 -0.43
CA GLN A 78 10.25 -15.21 0.41
C GLN A 78 9.46 -15.47 1.71
N GLY A 79 8.16 -15.11 1.74
CA GLY A 79 7.30 -15.34 2.90
C GLY A 79 7.46 -14.30 4.01
N LEU A 80 8.12 -13.19 3.72
CA LEU A 80 8.18 -12.04 4.60
C LEU A 80 6.81 -11.41 4.79
N ILE A 81 6.51 -11.01 6.03
CA ILE A 81 5.34 -10.18 6.34
C ILE A 81 5.83 -8.86 6.89
N GLU A 82 5.33 -7.76 6.37
CA GLU A 82 5.52 -6.44 6.94
C GLU A 82 4.27 -5.99 7.67
N LYS A 83 4.45 -5.31 8.79
CA LYS A 83 3.40 -4.61 9.53
C LYS A 83 3.69 -3.11 9.50
N LEU A 84 2.74 -2.33 9.00
CA LEU A 84 2.73 -0.88 9.07
C LEU A 84 1.77 -0.42 10.17
N ASN A 85 2.26 0.42 11.08
CA ASN A 85 1.39 1.23 11.92
C ASN A 85 1.13 2.58 11.22
N VAL A 86 -0.11 2.82 10.80
CA VAL A 86 -0.49 3.99 10.00
C VAL A 86 -0.35 5.30 10.79
N MET A 87 -0.53 5.25 12.11
CA MET A 87 -0.45 6.44 12.98
C MET A 87 0.99 6.88 13.21
N THR A 88 1.91 5.93 13.43
CA THR A 88 3.32 6.22 13.71
C THR A 88 4.21 6.18 12.47
N ARG A 89 3.69 5.67 11.34
CA ARG A 89 4.43 5.37 10.11
C ARG A 89 5.59 4.38 10.31
N LYS A 90 5.55 3.59 11.38
CA LYS A 90 6.56 2.56 11.66
C LYS A 90 6.26 1.29 10.87
N VAL A 91 7.28 0.77 10.19
CA VAL A 91 7.25 -0.54 9.53
C VAL A 91 8.07 -1.54 10.34
N GLU A 92 7.51 -2.72 10.58
CA GLU A 92 8.17 -3.84 11.24
C GLU A 92 8.13 -5.08 10.33
N VAL A 93 9.28 -5.75 10.18
CA VAL A 93 9.37 -7.00 9.41
C VAL A 93 9.18 -8.18 10.37
N LEU A 94 8.20 -9.02 10.07
CA LEU A 94 7.87 -10.24 10.79
C LEU A 94 8.40 -11.43 9.99
N TRP A 95 9.35 -12.17 10.58
CA TRP A 95 9.85 -13.43 10.03
C TRP A 95 9.05 -14.59 10.60
N LEU A 96 8.36 -15.33 9.74
CA LEU A 96 7.61 -16.54 10.13
C LEU A 96 8.50 -17.77 10.39
N MET A 97 9.84 -17.63 10.33
CA MET A 97 10.80 -18.75 10.50
C MET A 97 11.38 -18.85 11.92
N ASN A 98 10.79 -18.18 12.92
CA ASN A 98 11.21 -18.24 14.32
C ASN A 98 10.28 -19.11 15.20
N PHE A 99 9.83 -20.25 14.68
CA PHE A 99 9.16 -21.30 15.48
C PHE A 99 10.01 -22.57 15.49
#